data_AF-A0A511FSH3-F1
#
_entry.id   AF-A0A511FSH3-F1
#
_cell.length_a   1.000
_cell.length_b   1.000
_cell.length_c   1.000
_cell.angle_alpha   90.00
_cell.angle_beta   90.00
_cell.angle_gamma   90.00
#
_symmetry.space_group_name_H-M   'P 1'
#
loop_
_entity.id
_entity.type
_entity.pdbx_description
1 polymer ?
#
loop_
_entity_poly.entity_id
_entity_poly.type
_entity_poly.pdbx_seq_one_letter_code
_entity_poly.pdbx_strand_id
1 'polypeptide(L)' 'MQGTDRQIVRDWVLRFNAHGPAGLIDRHGGGAARRITPSVMEALAQRFEEGPIPAVHGALAIA' A
#
# COMPACT_ATOMS: atom_id res chain seq x y z
N MET A 1 -2.51 -14.74 -4.95
CA MET A 1 -1.86 -13.85 -5.95
C MET A 1 -1.06 -14.76 -6.86
N GLN A 2 -1.56 -15.05 -8.05
CA GLN A 2 -0.97 -16.01 -8.98
C GLN A 2 -0.01 -15.27 -9.92
N GLY A 3 1.13 -15.89 -10.22
CA GLY A 3 2.22 -15.30 -11.00
C GLY A 3 1.83 -14.77 -12.38
N THR A 4 2.69 -13.90 -12.90
CA THR A 4 2.56 -13.12 -14.13
C THR A 4 1.89 -13.91 -15.26
N ASP A 5 0.61 -13.65 -15.51
CA ASP A 5 -0.11 -14.19 -16.67
C ASP A 5 0.61 -13.75 -17.96
N ARG A 6 0.57 -14.59 -18.99
CA ARG A 6 1.04 -14.26 -20.36
C ARG A 6 0.49 -12.93 -20.85
N GLN A 7 -0.72 -12.55 -20.42
CA GLN A 7 -1.31 -11.27 -20.78
C GLN A 7 -0.54 -10.07 -20.20
N ILE A 8 0.02 -10.21 -19.00
CA ILE A 8 0.84 -9.17 -18.36
C ILE A 8 2.16 -9.01 -19.10
N VAL A 9 2.80 -10.12 -19.47
CA VAL A 9 4.05 -10.08 -20.26
C VAL A 9 3.82 -9.43 -21.64
N ARG A 10 2.71 -9.77 -22.31
CA ARG A 10 2.35 -9.16 -23.60
C ARG A 10 2.17 -7.64 -23.48
N ASP A 11 1.45 -7.19 -22.45
CA ASP A 11 1.23 -5.76 -22.22
C ASP A 11 2.55 -5.02 -21.94
N TRP A 12 3.47 -5.62 -21.17
CA TRP A 12 4.81 -5.07 -20.97
C TRP A 12 5.61 -4.94 -22.27
N VAL A 13 5.62 -5.98 -23.12
CA VAL A 13 6.33 -5.95 -24.41
C VAL A 13 5.79 -4.83 -25.31
N LEU A 14 4.46 -4.67 -25.40
CA LEU A 14 3.84 -3.61 -26.19
C LEU A 14 4.22 -2.22 -25.69
N ARG A 15 4.16 -2.00 -24.36
CA ARG A 15 4.53 -0.70 -23.76
C ARG A 15 6.01 -0.38 -23.92
N PHE A 16 6.88 -1.39 -23.79
CA PHE A 16 8.31 -1.23 -24.02
C PHE A 16 8.61 -0.85 -25.47
N ASN A 17 7.97 -1.51 -26.45
CA ASN A 17 8.21 -1.22 -27.86
C ASN A 17 7.77 0.21 -28.24
N ALA A 18 6.74 0.76 -27.58
CA ALA A 18 6.25 2.11 -27.84
C ALA A 18 7.04 3.20 -27.11
N HIS A 19 7.53 2.93 -25.90
CA HIS A 19 8.05 3.96 -24.98
C HIS A 19 9.45 3.66 -24.42
N GLY A 20 10.08 2.57 -24.87
CA GLY A 20 11.34 2.08 -24.32
C GLY A 20 11.22 1.68 -22.84
N PRO A 21 12.33 1.72 -22.08
CA PRO A 21 12.35 1.40 -20.65
C PRO A 21 11.33 2.19 -19.82
N ALA A 22 11.01 3.42 -20.21
CA ALA A 22 10.02 4.24 -19.51
C ALA A 22 8.60 3.64 -19.56
N GLY A 23 8.29 2.82 -20.57
CA GLY A 23 7.01 2.11 -20.70
C GLY A 23 6.78 1.01 -19.66
N LEU A 24 7.84 0.58 -18.97
CA LEU A 24 7.80 -0.46 -17.93
C LEU A 24 7.76 0.10 -16.50
N ILE A 25 7.90 1.42 -16.34
CA ILE A 25 7.73 2.05 -15.03
C ILE A 25 6.33 1.72 -14.54
N ASP A 26 6.24 1.17 -13.32
CA ASP A 26 4.96 0.91 -12.68
C ASP A 26 4.29 2.25 -12.37
N ARG A 27 3.50 2.69 -13.32
CA ARG A 27 2.55 3.79 -13.16
C ARG A 27 1.36 3.21 -12.42
N HIS A 28 1.54 3.06 -11.10
CA HIS A 28 0.46 2.79 -10.18
C HIS A 28 -0.56 3.92 -10.41
N GLY A 29 -1.62 3.60 -11.17
CA GLY A 29 -2.52 4.59 -11.74
C GLY A 29 -3.31 5.24 -10.63
N GLY A 30 -2.74 6.28 -10.01
CA GLY A 30 -3.30 7.06 -8.91
C GLY A 30 -4.28 6.25 -8.07
N GLY A 31 -3.78 5.21 -7.39
CA GLY A 31 -4.63 4.34 -6.56
C GLY A 31 -5.49 5.17 -5.60
N ALA A 32 -6.50 4.54 -4.99
CA ALA A 32 -7.41 5.22 -4.07
C ALA A 32 -6.65 6.18 -3.14
N ALA A 33 -7.13 7.42 -3.04
CA ALA A 33 -6.46 8.47 -2.27
C ALA A 33 -6.03 7.92 -0.90
N ARG A 34 -4.78 8.22 -0.51
CA ARG A 34 -4.20 7.72 0.74
C ARG A 34 -5.15 8.05 1.89
N ARG A 35 -5.77 7.02 2.47
CA ARG A 35 -6.71 7.16 3.60
C ARG A 35 -6.03 7.64 4.88
N ILE A 36 -4.74 7.37 5.01
CA ILE A 36 -3.91 7.78 6.15
C ILE A 36 -3.35 9.17 5.89
N THR A 37 -4.03 10.18 6.45
CA THR A 37 -3.58 11.58 6.49
C THR A 37 -2.58 11.81 7.64
N PRO A 38 -1.86 12.95 7.66
CA PRO A 38 -1.03 13.33 8.81
C PRO A 38 -1.82 13.37 10.13
N SER A 39 -3.06 13.89 10.11
CA SER A 39 -3.93 13.90 11.29
C SER A 39 -4.34 12.50 11.76
N VAL A 40 -4.54 11.55 10.83
CA VAL A 40 -4.77 10.15 11.17
C VAL A 40 -3.52 9.53 11.80
N MET A 41 -2.32 9.86 11.30
CA MET A 41 -1.07 9.38 11.90
C MET A 41 -0.87 9.90 13.31
N GLU A 42 -1.15 11.18 13.56
CA GLU A 42 -1.07 11.79 14.89
C GLU A 42 -2.08 11.14 15.86
N ALA A 43 -3.32 10.94 15.42
CA ALA A 43 -4.34 10.25 16.22
C ALA A 43 -3.99 8.79 16.52
N LEU A 44 -3.32 8.09 15.59
CA LEU A 44 -2.82 6.74 15.82
C LEU A 44 -1.68 6.73 16.85
N ALA A 45 -0.75 7.68 16.76
CA ALA A 45 0.35 7.80 17.73
C ALA A 45 -0.20 8.04 19.15
N GLN A 46 -1.17 8.95 19.30
CA GLN A 46 -1.84 9.19 20.58
C GLN A 46 -2.52 7.92 21.12
N ARG A 47 -3.23 7.17 20.28
CA ARG A 47 -3.85 5.91 20.70
C ARG A 47 -2.85 4.84 21.12
N PHE A 48 -1.66 4.81 20.54
CA PHE A 48 -0.62 3.90 20.98
C PHE A 48 -0.09 4.27 22.36
N GLU A 49 0.10 5.56 22.63
CA GLU A 49 0.52 6.06 23.95
C GLU A 49 -0.56 5.84 25.03
N GLU A 50 -1.83 6.00 24.69
CA GLU A 50 -2.96 5.72 25.60
C GLU A 50 -3.10 4.21 25.92
N GLY A 51 -2.51 3.36 25.08
CA GLY A 51 -2.54 1.92 25.23
C GLY A 51 -3.89 1.28 24.91
N PRO A 52 -3.94 -0.06 24.81
CA PRO A 52 -5.17 -0.77 24.49
C PRO A 52 -6.19 -0.70 25.64
N ILE A 53 -7.48 -0.49 25.30
CA ILE A 53 -8.57 -0.63 26.28
C ILE A 53 -8.62 -2.09 26.76
N PRO A 54 -8.33 -2.38 28.04
CA PRO A 54 -8.05 -3.74 28.51
C PRO A 54 -9.21 -4.73 28.31
N ALA A 55 -10.46 -4.24 28.41
CA ALA A 55 -11.66 -5.07 28.29
C ALA A 55 -12.01 -5.47 26.85
N VAL A 56 -11.45 -4.79 25.84
CA VAL A 56 -11.85 -4.95 24.42
C VAL A 56 -10.72 -5.54 23.58
N HIS A 57 -9.46 -5.23 23.89
CA HIS A 57 -8.36 -5.45 22.96
C HIS A 57 -7.42 -6.62 23.28
N GLY A 58 -7.76 -7.53 24.21
CA GLY A 58 -6.96 -8.73 24.48
C GLY A 58 -5.46 -8.43 24.62
N ALA A 59 -5.09 -7.71 25.67
CA ALA A 59 -3.83 -6.98 25.75
C ALA A 59 -2.57 -7.87 25.60
N LEU A 60 -1.72 -7.54 24.62
CA LEU A 60 -0.27 -7.76 24.73
C LEU A 60 0.37 -6.38 24.85
N ALA A 61 0.69 -5.97 26.08
CA ALA A 61 1.44 -4.74 26.32
C ALA A 61 2.90 -4.98 25.94
N ILE A 62 3.40 -4.27 24.92
CA ILE A 62 4.85 -4.14 24.69
C ILE A 62 5.29 -2.86 25.38
N ALA A 63 5.77 -3.01 26.62
CA ALA A 63 6.57 -1.98 27.29
C ALA A 63 8.03 -2.12 26.84
#